data_AF-A0A060I347-F1
#
_entry.id   AF-A0A060I347-F1
#
_cell.length_a   1.000
_cell.length_b   1.000
_cell.length_c   1.000
_cell.angle_alpha   90.00
_cell.angle_beta   90.00
_cell.angle_gamma   90.00
#
_symmetry.space_group_name_H-M   'P 1'
#
loop_
_entity.id
_entity.type
_entity.pdbx_description
1 polymer ?
#
loop_
_entity_poly.entity_id
_entity_poly.type
_entity_poly.pdbx_seq_one_letter_code
_entity_poly.pdbx_strand_id
1 'polypeptide(L)'
;MAILVRLLRITLVTILCIVVFAALFEFLYAIPRYHANGGVGNPYSPPLFYALLWGVVFRAPGYLFNGTVPLLFVLAVAEWKATKGWLWYLAIWLIAGLLATGFSITDSFKLAATLLAAAAISYLYWILAGKSARSWPHIWRMREPNAGRKLLNYAAYVVLAYLGYQLSGYLYYGGKLLWVTVVSEPGPGTPPFKAQYKREVTASQKVAMVDFPDPASCLRKAETDELTVDRLKEMDWDSIDNDEEANVCMFRLLGSYGDVSYATDWFKAQGFDVPNAFSSARPYIGSDGTQRVVGMYSIRKKGPKFPTKGFVRRAFKSIPYGMSVDATWSKDGKQLLWVKTSYSTL
;
A
#
# COMPACT_ATOMS: atom_id res chain seq x y z
N MET A 1 7.64 35.71 4.95
CA MET A 1 6.65 34.96 4.13
C MET A 1 7.15 34.58 2.73
N ALA A 2 7.82 35.44 1.97
CA ALA A 2 8.16 35.14 0.57
C ALA A 2 9.09 33.93 0.35
N ILE A 3 10.07 33.72 1.24
CA ILE A 3 10.96 32.54 1.21
C ILE A 3 10.16 31.26 1.44
N LEU A 4 9.24 31.28 2.42
CA LEU A 4 8.35 30.16 2.74
C LEU A 4 7.46 29.80 1.53
N VAL A 5 6.86 30.79 0.87
CA VAL A 5 6.02 30.59 -0.32
C VAL A 5 6.84 30.01 -1.48
N ARG A 6 8.10 30.42 -1.64
CA ARG A 6 9.00 29.87 -2.67
C ARG A 6 9.37 28.42 -2.37
N LEU A 7 9.75 28.10 -1.14
CA LEU A 7 10.03 26.73 -0.73
C LEU A 7 8.80 25.85 -0.91
N LEU A 8 7.63 26.31 -0.48
CA LEU A 8 6.36 25.59 -0.65
C LEU A 8 6.04 25.34 -2.14
N ARG A 9 6.28 26.32 -3.01
CA ARG A 9 6.11 26.13 -4.45
C ARG A 9 7.08 25.09 -5.01
N ILE A 10 8.36 25.17 -4.66
CA ILE A 10 9.36 24.18 -5.08
C ILE A 10 8.91 22.80 -4.63
N THR A 11 8.51 22.66 -3.36
CA THR A 11 7.98 21.41 -2.79
C THR A 11 6.79 20.86 -3.59
N LEU A 12 5.77 21.68 -3.83
CA LEU A 12 4.58 21.26 -4.56
C LEU A 12 4.88 20.88 -6.02
N VAL A 13 5.68 21.69 -6.71
CA VAL A 13 6.05 21.41 -8.11
C VAL A 13 6.91 20.15 -8.19
N THR A 14 7.83 19.93 -7.25
CA THR A 14 8.62 18.69 -7.17
C THR A 14 7.74 17.47 -6.95
N ILE A 15 6.80 17.51 -5.99
CA ILE A 15 5.85 16.41 -5.74
C ILE A 15 5.04 16.12 -7.00
N LEU A 16 4.48 17.15 -7.63
CA LEU A 16 3.74 17.01 -8.89
C LEU A 16 4.61 16.36 -9.97
N CYS A 17 5.84 16.84 -10.15
CA CYS A 17 6.78 16.31 -11.13
C CYS A 17 7.14 14.84 -10.85
N ILE A 18 7.28 14.42 -9.59
CA ILE A 18 7.51 13.01 -9.23
C ILE A 18 6.30 12.15 -9.61
N VAL A 19 5.08 12.61 -9.33
CA VAL A 19 3.84 11.88 -9.67
C VAL A 19 3.69 11.75 -11.18
N VAL A 20 3.87 12.86 -11.93
CA VAL A 20 3.77 12.84 -13.39
C VAL A 20 4.91 12.03 -14.00
N PHE A 21 6.11 12.06 -13.42
CA PHE A 21 7.22 11.19 -13.84
C PHE A 21 6.84 9.72 -13.74
N ALA A 22 6.33 9.30 -12.58
CA ALA A 22 5.94 7.91 -12.34
C ALA A 22 4.85 7.45 -13.34
N ALA A 23 3.86 8.29 -13.59
CA ALA A 23 2.80 8.02 -14.56
C ALA A 23 3.32 7.91 -15.99
N LEU A 24 4.10 8.90 -16.44
CA LEU A 24 4.66 8.94 -17.79
C LEU A 24 5.62 7.78 -18.03
N PHE A 25 6.46 7.47 -17.05
CA PHE A 25 7.41 6.36 -17.15
C PHE A 25 6.68 5.04 -17.41
N GLU A 26 5.66 4.70 -16.62
CA GLU A 26 4.91 3.45 -16.79
C GLU A 26 4.16 3.41 -18.11
N PHE A 27 3.53 4.53 -18.49
CA PHE A 27 2.84 4.65 -19.77
C PHE A 27 3.79 4.42 -20.94
N LEU A 28 4.91 5.14 -20.98
CA LEU A 28 5.90 5.02 -22.06
C LEU A 28 6.54 3.64 -22.10
N TYR A 29 6.75 3.00 -20.94
CA TYR A 29 7.28 1.64 -20.87
C TYR A 29 6.28 0.57 -21.35
N ALA A 30 4.99 0.83 -21.18
CA ALA A 30 3.93 -0.08 -21.61
C ALA A 30 3.67 -0.03 -23.13
N ILE A 31 3.89 1.11 -23.80
CA ILE A 31 3.59 1.30 -25.24
C ILE A 31 4.25 0.23 -26.13
N PRO A 32 5.58 -0.01 -26.08
CA PRO A 32 6.22 -0.99 -26.97
C PRO A 32 5.70 -2.41 -26.75
N ARG A 33 5.36 -2.75 -25.50
CA ARG A 33 4.81 -4.06 -25.13
C ARG A 33 3.38 -4.25 -25.61
N TYR A 34 2.60 -3.18 -25.61
CA TYR A 34 1.25 -3.19 -26.15
C TYR A 34 1.23 -3.43 -27.67
N HIS A 35 2.17 -2.83 -28.41
CA HIS A 35 2.28 -3.05 -29.86
C HIS A 35 2.88 -4.40 -30.23
N ALA A 36 3.86 -4.91 -29.47
CA ALA A 36 4.50 -6.21 -29.74
C ALA A 36 3.54 -7.40 -29.56
N ASN A 37 2.53 -7.27 -28.69
CA ASN A 37 1.59 -8.36 -28.38
C ASN A 37 0.34 -8.41 -29.28
N GLY A 38 0.34 -7.74 -30.42
CA GLY A 38 -0.78 -7.77 -31.36
C GLY A 38 -2.03 -7.13 -30.77
N GLY A 39 -2.04 -5.79 -30.76
CA GLY A 39 -3.20 -5.00 -30.34
C GLY A 39 -4.48 -5.56 -30.95
N VAL A 40 -5.52 -5.67 -30.11
CA VAL A 40 -6.89 -6.15 -30.40
C VAL A 40 -7.16 -7.66 -30.13
N GLY A 41 -6.16 -8.53 -29.96
CA GLY A 41 -6.43 -9.98 -29.80
C GLY A 41 -6.53 -10.54 -28.37
N ASN A 42 -5.86 -9.92 -27.38
CA ASN A 42 -5.66 -10.58 -26.08
C ASN A 42 -6.43 -9.86 -24.95
N PRO A 43 -7.54 -10.44 -24.42
CA PRO A 43 -8.35 -9.84 -23.35
C PRO A 43 -7.59 -9.67 -22.02
N TYR A 44 -6.36 -10.19 -21.93
CA TYR A 44 -5.50 -10.11 -20.76
C TYR A 44 -4.48 -8.95 -20.80
N SER A 45 -4.45 -8.14 -21.86
CA SER A 45 -3.58 -6.96 -21.94
C SER A 45 -4.20 -5.81 -21.13
N PRO A 46 -3.61 -5.34 -20.03
CA PRO A 46 -4.15 -4.20 -19.32
C PRO A 46 -4.15 -2.98 -20.25
N PRO A 47 -5.25 -2.20 -20.32
CA PRO A 47 -5.33 -1.02 -21.17
C PRO A 47 -4.22 -0.03 -20.79
N LEU A 48 -3.70 0.75 -21.76
CA LEU A 48 -2.64 1.75 -21.50
C LEU A 48 -2.99 2.73 -20.36
N PHE A 49 -4.28 2.99 -20.15
CA PHE A 49 -4.78 3.75 -19.01
C PHE A 49 -4.42 3.15 -17.64
N TYR A 50 -4.38 1.81 -17.55
CA TYR A 50 -3.97 1.11 -16.34
C TYR A 50 -2.48 1.34 -16.00
N ALA A 51 -1.62 1.46 -17.01
CA ALA A 51 -0.20 1.77 -16.80
C ALA A 51 -0.01 3.17 -16.19
N LEU A 52 -0.77 4.17 -16.66
CA LEU A 52 -0.78 5.51 -16.06
C LEU A 52 -1.22 5.46 -14.59
N LEU A 53 -2.33 4.76 -14.33
CA LEU A 53 -2.86 4.60 -12.99
C LEU A 53 -1.88 3.86 -12.06
N TRP A 54 -1.19 2.85 -12.58
CA TRP A 54 -0.16 2.10 -11.87
C TRP A 54 1.01 3.00 -11.45
N GLY A 55 1.49 3.83 -12.38
CA GLY A 55 2.55 4.79 -12.11
C GLY A 55 2.16 5.79 -11.04
N VAL A 56 0.96 6.37 -11.12
CA VAL A 56 0.47 7.35 -10.12
C VAL A 56 0.30 6.72 -8.74
N VAL A 57 -0.25 5.50 -8.67
CA VAL A 57 -0.69 4.94 -7.38
C VAL A 57 0.36 4.12 -6.68
N PHE A 58 1.09 3.27 -7.39
CA PHE A 58 2.00 2.33 -6.76
C PHE A 58 3.43 2.84 -6.78
N ARG A 59 3.82 3.48 -7.89
CA ARG A 59 5.20 3.89 -8.11
C ARG A 59 5.50 5.29 -7.57
N ALA A 60 4.57 6.22 -7.74
CA ALA A 60 4.75 7.59 -7.25
C ALA A 60 4.96 7.65 -5.72
N PRO A 61 4.24 6.92 -4.85
CA PRO A 61 4.53 6.94 -3.41
C PRO A 61 5.93 6.47 -3.06
N GLY A 62 6.43 5.42 -3.71
CA GLY A 62 7.81 4.95 -3.52
C GLY A 62 8.84 6.01 -3.95
N TYR A 63 8.61 6.70 -5.05
CA TYR A 63 9.46 7.80 -5.52
C TYR A 63 9.35 9.05 -4.63
N LEU A 64 8.16 9.32 -4.10
CA LEU A 64 7.96 10.41 -3.15
C LEU A 64 8.72 10.13 -1.86
N PHE A 65 8.69 8.91 -1.36
CA PHE A 65 9.38 8.54 -0.11
C PHE A 65 10.91 8.60 -0.25
N ASN A 66 11.46 7.99 -1.30
CA ASN A 66 12.91 7.87 -1.48
C ASN A 66 13.54 9.09 -2.17
N GLY A 67 12.80 9.77 -3.04
CA GLY A 67 13.32 10.79 -3.94
C GLY A 67 13.03 12.23 -3.52
N THR A 68 11.95 12.50 -2.79
CA THR A 68 11.52 13.89 -2.55
C THR A 68 12.53 14.70 -1.76
N VAL A 69 13.02 14.18 -0.62
CA VAL A 69 13.95 14.91 0.25
C VAL A 69 15.27 15.28 -0.46
N PRO A 70 16.02 14.32 -1.07
CA PRO A 70 17.26 14.65 -1.77
C PRO A 70 17.02 15.56 -2.97
N LEU A 71 15.93 15.35 -3.72
CA LEU A 71 15.61 16.18 -4.89
C LEU A 71 15.24 17.62 -4.49
N LEU A 72 14.50 17.80 -3.39
CA LEU A 72 14.19 19.11 -2.85
C LEU A 72 15.44 19.86 -2.39
N PHE A 73 16.38 19.17 -1.74
CA PHE A 73 17.64 19.78 -1.35
C PHE A 73 18.41 20.29 -2.58
N VAL A 74 18.58 19.45 -3.60
CA VAL A 74 19.28 19.80 -4.85
C VAL A 74 18.57 20.95 -5.59
N LEU A 75 17.24 20.89 -5.71
CA LEU A 75 16.46 21.91 -6.39
C LEU A 75 16.41 23.23 -5.61
N ALA A 76 16.37 23.19 -4.28
CA ALA A 76 16.47 24.39 -3.44
C ALA A 76 17.85 25.07 -3.61
N VAL A 77 18.93 24.30 -3.68
CA VAL A 77 20.29 24.83 -3.94
C VAL A 77 20.40 25.39 -5.36
N ALA A 78 19.83 24.71 -6.36
CA ALA A 78 19.80 25.17 -7.75
C ALA A 78 19.04 26.51 -7.88
N GLU A 79 17.87 26.59 -7.25
CA GLU A 79 17.04 27.80 -7.19
C GLU A 79 17.72 28.93 -6.39
N TRP A 80 18.48 28.60 -5.34
CA TRP A 80 19.28 29.57 -4.58
C TRP A 80 20.41 30.16 -5.42
N LYS A 81 21.13 29.31 -6.17
CA LYS A 81 22.21 29.73 -7.07
C LYS A 81 21.71 30.38 -8.36
N ALA A 82 20.40 30.55 -8.52
CA ALA A 82 19.76 31.13 -9.70
C ALA A 82 20.27 30.51 -11.01
N THR A 83 20.40 29.18 -11.05
CA THR A 83 20.88 28.49 -12.25
C THR A 83 19.95 28.75 -13.44
N LYS A 84 20.52 29.34 -14.50
CA LYS A 84 19.79 29.94 -15.63
C LYS A 84 19.37 28.96 -16.71
N GLY A 85 20.06 27.83 -16.81
CA GLY A 85 19.90 26.89 -17.93
C GLY A 85 18.87 25.80 -17.63
N TRP A 86 17.91 25.61 -18.53
CA TRP A 86 17.00 24.45 -18.50
C TRP A 86 17.78 23.12 -18.48
N LEU A 87 18.97 23.11 -19.09
CA LEU A 87 19.92 21.99 -19.10
C LEU A 87 20.31 21.52 -17.68
N TRP A 88 20.39 22.42 -16.69
CA TRP A 88 20.69 22.02 -15.32
C TRP A 88 19.54 21.24 -14.69
N TYR A 89 18.30 21.69 -14.89
CA TYR A 89 17.11 20.97 -14.45
C TYR A 89 16.97 19.64 -15.20
N LEU A 90 17.34 19.60 -16.49
CA LEU A 90 17.39 18.36 -17.25
C LEU A 90 18.37 17.37 -16.65
N ALA A 91 19.60 17.81 -16.35
CA ALA A 91 20.59 16.94 -15.72
C ALA A 91 20.10 16.40 -14.36
N ILE A 92 19.51 17.26 -13.52
CA ILE A 92 18.96 16.86 -12.21
C ILE A 92 17.88 15.79 -12.37
N TRP A 93 16.89 16.02 -13.24
CA TRP A 93 15.78 15.09 -13.45
C TRP A 93 16.20 13.81 -14.18
N LEU A 94 17.20 13.87 -15.06
CA LEU A 94 17.78 12.68 -15.70
C LEU A 94 18.48 11.78 -14.69
N ILE A 95 19.36 12.36 -13.86
CA ILE A 95 20.07 11.62 -12.81
C ILE A 95 19.06 11.02 -11.83
N ALA A 96 18.06 11.80 -11.40
CA ALA A 96 17.02 11.33 -10.50
C ALA A 96 16.19 10.20 -11.12
N GLY A 97 15.78 10.32 -12.39
CA GLY A 97 15.02 9.29 -13.09
C GLY A 97 15.80 8.00 -13.26
N LEU A 98 17.10 8.08 -13.57
CA LEU A 98 17.98 6.91 -13.69
C LEU A 98 18.19 6.20 -12.35
N LEU A 99 18.40 6.96 -11.27
CA LEU A 99 18.47 6.42 -9.92
C LEU A 99 17.16 5.75 -9.50
N ALA A 100 16.03 6.39 -9.75
CA ALA A 100 14.70 5.89 -9.38
C ALA A 100 14.28 4.63 -10.17
N THR A 101 14.89 4.39 -11.33
CA THR A 101 14.58 3.23 -12.19
C THR A 101 15.66 2.14 -12.17
N GLY A 102 16.79 2.39 -11.49
CA GLY A 102 17.85 1.43 -11.23
C GLY A 102 18.83 1.19 -12.39
N PHE A 103 19.20 2.24 -13.15
CA PHE A 103 20.20 2.20 -14.23
C PHE A 103 20.17 0.91 -15.09
N SER A 104 19.02 0.63 -15.69
CA SER A 104 18.81 -0.61 -16.45
C SER A 104 19.35 -0.48 -17.88
N ILE A 105 20.68 -0.53 -18.05
CA ILE A 105 21.34 -0.41 -19.36
C ILE A 105 20.94 -1.57 -20.30
N THR A 106 20.54 -2.71 -19.74
CA THR A 106 20.16 -3.92 -20.48
C THR A 106 18.74 -3.88 -21.06
N ASP A 107 17.87 -2.96 -20.62
CA ASP A 107 16.50 -2.83 -21.13
C ASP A 107 16.35 -1.48 -21.84
N SER A 108 16.56 -1.51 -23.17
CA SER A 108 16.50 -0.31 -24.02
C SER A 108 15.16 0.41 -23.97
N PHE A 109 14.04 -0.32 -23.78
CA PHE A 109 12.71 0.29 -23.67
C PHE A 109 12.54 1.00 -22.33
N LYS A 110 13.02 0.40 -21.25
CA LYS A 110 13.01 1.02 -19.92
C LYS A 110 13.87 2.27 -19.90
N LEU A 111 15.05 2.21 -20.51
CA LEU A 111 15.95 3.36 -20.62
C LEU A 111 15.31 4.50 -21.42
N ALA A 112 14.75 4.20 -22.59
CA ALA A 112 14.07 5.19 -23.43
C ALA A 112 12.89 5.85 -22.69
N ALA A 113 12.05 5.06 -22.01
CA ALA A 113 10.94 5.56 -21.20
C ALA A 113 11.43 6.48 -20.07
N THR A 114 12.49 6.10 -19.35
CA THR A 114 13.10 6.93 -18.31
C THR A 114 13.60 8.27 -18.87
N LEU A 115 14.34 8.25 -19.99
CA LEU A 115 14.90 9.45 -20.60
C LEU A 115 13.82 10.42 -21.09
N LEU A 116 12.80 9.90 -21.78
CA LEU A 116 11.68 10.70 -22.27
C LEU A 116 10.83 11.28 -21.12
N ALA A 117 10.52 10.47 -20.11
CA ALA A 117 9.80 10.95 -18.93
C ALA A 117 10.60 12.01 -18.17
N ALA A 118 11.91 11.79 -17.95
CA ALA A 118 12.76 12.77 -17.27
C ALA A 118 12.90 14.08 -18.07
N ALA A 119 12.99 14.01 -19.40
CA ALA A 119 13.03 15.20 -20.25
C ALA A 119 11.72 16.00 -20.19
N ALA A 120 10.57 15.33 -20.30
CA ALA A 120 9.26 15.96 -20.21
C ALA A 120 9.05 16.63 -18.83
N ILE A 121 9.45 15.94 -17.75
CA ILE A 121 9.32 16.45 -16.39
C ILE A 121 10.28 17.58 -16.08
N SER A 122 11.51 17.52 -16.60
CA SER A 122 12.45 18.64 -16.53
C SER A 122 11.87 19.90 -17.16
N TYR A 123 11.30 19.77 -18.36
CA TYR A 123 10.69 20.90 -19.05
C TYR A 123 9.48 21.44 -18.28
N LEU A 124 8.63 20.55 -17.76
CA LEU A 124 7.49 20.91 -16.91
C LEU A 124 7.93 21.65 -15.64
N TYR A 125 8.93 21.12 -14.93
CA TYR A 125 9.49 21.74 -13.73
C TYR A 125 10.06 23.13 -14.04
N TRP A 126 10.81 23.26 -15.14
CA TRP A 126 11.38 24.53 -15.57
C TRP A 126 10.28 25.57 -15.88
N ILE A 127 9.18 25.18 -16.53
CA ILE A 127 8.03 26.09 -16.74
C ILE A 127 7.40 26.50 -15.41
N LEU A 128 7.14 25.53 -14.52
CA LEU A 128 6.34 25.73 -13.32
C LEU A 128 7.10 26.33 -12.15
N ALA A 129 8.42 26.18 -12.06
CA ALA A 129 9.27 26.72 -11.00
C ALA A 129 10.42 27.57 -11.58
N GLY A 130 11.27 26.98 -12.43
CA GLY A 130 12.53 27.58 -12.87
C GLY A 130 12.41 28.93 -13.62
N LYS A 131 11.41 29.08 -14.50
CA LYS A 131 11.21 30.31 -15.31
C LYS A 131 10.91 31.53 -14.44
N SER A 132 10.29 31.32 -13.29
CA SER A 132 9.91 32.38 -12.36
C SER A 132 11.03 32.85 -11.44
N ALA A 133 12.15 32.12 -11.38
CA ALA A 133 13.34 32.56 -10.64
C ALA A 133 13.94 33.86 -11.23
N ARG A 134 13.64 34.18 -12.49
CA ARG A 134 14.17 35.35 -13.23
C ARG A 134 13.55 36.69 -12.85
N SER A 135 12.29 36.73 -12.41
CA SER A 135 11.51 37.97 -12.46
C SER A 135 11.36 38.71 -11.11
N TRP A 136 12.09 38.27 -10.10
CA TRP A 136 11.85 38.68 -8.72
C TRP A 136 12.19 40.13 -8.37
N PRO A 137 13.28 40.76 -8.86
CA PRO A 137 13.56 42.13 -8.45
C PRO A 137 12.54 43.15 -8.99
N HIS A 138 11.92 42.89 -10.16
CA HIS A 138 11.10 43.90 -10.86
C HIS A 138 9.58 43.67 -10.81
N ILE A 139 9.09 42.44 -10.69
CA ILE A 139 7.62 42.17 -10.71
C ILE A 139 6.93 42.50 -9.38
N TRP A 140 7.69 42.69 -8.29
CA TRP A 140 7.14 42.99 -6.96
C TRP A 140 6.38 44.31 -6.86
N ARG A 141 6.57 45.24 -7.80
CA ARG A 141 5.98 46.58 -7.71
C ARG A 141 4.58 46.71 -8.35
N MET A 142 4.07 45.69 -9.05
CA MET A 142 2.83 45.83 -9.83
C MET A 142 1.99 44.55 -9.95
N ARG A 143 1.48 43.95 -8.86
CA ARG A 143 0.46 42.91 -9.07
C ARG A 143 -0.66 42.89 -8.05
N GLU A 144 -1.82 43.32 -8.54
CA GLU A 144 -3.14 43.14 -7.92
C GLU A 144 -3.52 41.65 -7.78
N PRO A 145 -4.37 41.32 -6.80
CA PRO A 145 -4.72 39.95 -6.47
C PRO A 145 -5.82 39.39 -7.40
N ASN A 146 -5.43 38.62 -8.42
CA ASN A 146 -6.39 37.90 -9.28
C ASN A 146 -7.03 36.70 -8.57
N ALA A 147 -8.37 36.64 -8.60
CA ALA A 147 -9.22 35.64 -7.94
C ALA A 147 -8.99 34.18 -8.40
N GLY A 148 -8.50 33.96 -9.63
CA GLY A 148 -8.24 32.61 -10.18
C GLY A 148 -7.13 31.82 -9.46
N ARG A 149 -6.24 32.49 -8.70
CA ARG A 149 -5.23 31.80 -7.87
C ARG A 149 -5.81 31.14 -6.63
N LYS A 150 -7.02 31.53 -6.19
CA LYS A 150 -7.63 30.98 -4.98
C LYS A 150 -7.97 29.50 -5.14
N LEU A 151 -8.57 29.08 -6.25
CA LEU A 151 -8.93 27.68 -6.53
C LEU A 151 -7.72 26.75 -6.58
N LEU A 152 -6.65 27.18 -7.25
CA LEU A 152 -5.40 26.42 -7.35
C LEU A 152 -4.71 26.27 -5.99
N ASN A 153 -4.77 27.31 -5.15
CA ASN A 153 -4.28 27.24 -3.78
C ASN A 153 -5.13 26.29 -2.92
N TYR A 154 -6.46 26.31 -3.03
CA TYR A 154 -7.33 25.38 -2.32
C TYR A 154 -7.06 23.92 -2.71
N ALA A 155 -6.92 23.64 -4.02
CA ALA A 155 -6.54 22.31 -4.48
C ALA A 155 -5.17 21.87 -3.93
N ALA A 156 -4.19 22.79 -3.89
CA ALA A 156 -2.88 22.51 -3.29
C ALA A 156 -2.98 22.23 -1.78
N TYR A 157 -3.80 22.97 -1.03
CA TYR A 157 -4.02 22.71 0.40
C TYR A 157 -4.70 21.36 0.64
N VAL A 158 -5.67 20.96 -0.18
CA VAL A 158 -6.32 19.64 -0.09
C VAL A 158 -5.31 18.53 -0.35
N VAL A 159 -4.46 18.67 -1.37
CA VAL A 159 -3.38 17.71 -1.66
C VAL A 159 -2.37 17.65 -0.52
N LEU A 160 -1.96 18.80 0.05
CA LEU A 160 -1.06 18.84 1.21
C LEU A 160 -1.67 18.19 2.44
N ALA A 161 -2.95 18.44 2.72
CA ALA A 161 -3.66 17.82 3.83
C ALA A 161 -3.75 16.30 3.66
N TYR A 162 -4.04 15.82 2.45
CA TYR A 162 -4.05 14.40 2.13
C TYR A 162 -2.66 13.75 2.28
N LEU A 163 -1.61 14.40 1.77
CA LEU A 163 -0.24 13.91 1.91
C LEU A 163 0.22 13.93 3.38
N GLY A 164 -0.14 14.96 4.14
CA GLY A 164 0.11 15.04 5.58
C GLY A 164 -0.60 13.93 6.35
N TYR A 165 -1.86 13.65 6.02
CA TYR A 165 -2.61 12.52 6.58
C TYR A 165 -1.93 11.18 6.28
N GLN A 166 -1.54 10.94 5.02
CA GLN A 166 -0.81 9.72 4.63
C GLN A 166 0.51 9.61 5.39
N LEU A 167 1.31 10.68 5.42
CA LEU A 167 2.59 10.70 6.15
C LEU A 167 2.39 10.41 7.64
N SER A 168 1.35 10.96 8.27
CA SER A 168 1.06 10.70 9.68
C SER A 168 0.73 9.24 9.95
N GLY A 169 -0.07 8.60 9.08
CA GLY A 169 -0.38 7.17 9.18
C GLY A 169 0.87 6.30 9.03
N TYR A 170 1.75 6.63 8.09
CA TYR A 170 3.01 5.90 7.91
C TYR A 170 4.00 6.11 9.05
N LEU A 171 4.13 7.33 9.58
CA LEU A 171 4.98 7.60 10.74
C LEU A 171 4.47 6.87 11.99
N TYR A 172 3.15 6.81 12.18
CA TYR A 172 2.53 6.07 13.27
C TYR A 172 2.82 4.56 13.16
N TYR A 173 2.59 3.96 11.99
CA TYR A 173 2.85 2.54 11.77
C TYR A 173 4.35 2.19 11.83
N GLY A 174 5.21 3.02 11.22
CA GLY A 174 6.66 2.87 11.29
C GLY A 174 7.19 3.03 12.71
N GLY A 175 6.62 3.96 13.49
CA GLY A 175 6.91 4.13 14.91
C GLY A 175 6.52 2.89 15.73
N LYS A 176 5.34 2.30 15.49
CA LYS A 176 4.95 1.03 16.10
C LYS A 176 5.91 -0.10 15.75
N LEU A 177 6.28 -0.24 14.48
CA LEU A 177 7.25 -1.28 14.05
C LEU A 177 8.59 -1.14 14.77
N LEU A 178 9.12 0.09 14.88
CA LEU A 178 10.36 0.36 15.62
C LEU A 178 10.20 0.08 17.12
N TRP A 179 9.08 0.47 17.72
CA TRP A 179 8.81 0.23 19.14
C TRP A 179 8.80 -1.27 19.47
N VAL A 180 8.09 -2.05 18.65
CA VAL A 180 7.90 -3.49 18.82
C VAL A 180 9.16 -4.30 18.50
N THR A 181 10.10 -3.72 17.75
CA THR A 181 11.39 -4.36 17.44
C THR A 181 12.49 -3.98 18.41
N VAL A 182 12.48 -2.76 18.95
CA VAL A 182 13.61 -2.22 19.74
C VAL A 182 13.31 -2.15 21.24
N VAL A 183 12.06 -1.89 21.64
CA VAL A 183 11.73 -1.53 23.02
C VAL A 183 11.06 -2.67 23.78
N SER A 184 10.07 -3.31 23.20
CA SER A 184 9.33 -4.37 23.89
C SER A 184 8.80 -5.40 22.91
N GLU A 185 9.28 -6.64 23.03
CA GLU A 185 8.67 -7.76 22.33
C GLU A 185 7.30 -8.05 22.95
N PRO A 186 6.22 -8.06 22.15
CA PRO A 186 4.89 -8.30 22.66
C PRO A 186 4.76 -9.74 23.11
N GLY A 187 4.03 -9.94 24.21
CA GLY A 187 3.66 -11.28 24.64
C GLY A 187 2.87 -12.02 23.55
N PRO A 188 2.87 -13.36 23.56
CA PRO A 188 2.21 -14.17 22.52
C PRO A 188 0.68 -13.99 22.45
N GLY A 189 0.08 -13.29 23.42
CA GLY A 189 -1.37 -13.11 23.55
C GLY A 189 -2.08 -14.39 24.00
N THR A 190 -3.42 -14.33 24.01
CA THR A 190 -4.27 -15.47 24.38
C THR A 190 -5.29 -15.76 23.28
N PRO A 191 -5.37 -16.98 22.71
CA PRO A 191 -4.38 -18.06 22.78
C PRO A 191 -3.01 -17.62 22.20
N PRO A 192 -1.90 -18.29 22.60
CA PRO A 192 -0.56 -17.88 22.20
C PRO A 192 -0.36 -18.04 20.69
N PHE A 193 -0.18 -16.92 19.99
CA PHE A 193 -0.03 -16.88 18.55
C PHE A 193 1.20 -17.65 18.10
N LYS A 194 1.05 -18.48 17.07
CA LYS A 194 2.11 -19.29 16.48
C LYS A 194 2.19 -19.05 14.98
N ALA A 195 3.35 -18.58 14.52
CA ALA A 195 3.62 -18.44 13.10
C ALA A 195 3.78 -19.81 12.42
N GLN A 196 3.51 -19.84 11.12
CA GLN A 196 3.60 -21.06 10.30
C GLN A 196 5.01 -21.66 10.38
N TYR A 197 5.09 -22.99 10.52
CA TYR A 197 6.35 -23.75 10.52
C TYR A 197 7.37 -23.33 11.60
N LYS A 198 6.91 -22.82 12.75
CA LYS A 198 7.79 -22.33 13.83
C LYS A 198 8.79 -21.25 13.36
N ARG A 199 8.46 -20.52 12.29
CA ARG A 199 9.25 -19.36 11.87
C ARG A 199 9.16 -18.27 12.94
N GLU A 200 10.19 -17.43 13.00
CA GLU A 200 10.14 -16.24 13.84
C GLU A 200 8.97 -15.34 13.42
N VAL A 201 8.32 -14.75 14.42
CA VAL A 201 7.21 -13.82 14.21
C VAL A 201 7.77 -12.55 13.57
N THR A 202 7.23 -12.20 12.41
CA THR A 202 7.64 -10.99 11.68
C THR A 202 7.26 -9.72 12.44
N ALA A 203 7.94 -8.60 12.15
CA ALA A 203 7.63 -7.32 12.81
C ALA A 203 6.17 -6.87 12.61
N SER A 204 5.57 -7.11 11.43
CA SER A 204 4.15 -6.81 11.17
C SER A 204 3.23 -7.70 12.01
N GLN A 205 3.52 -8.99 12.14
CA GLN A 205 2.78 -9.87 13.04
C GLN A 205 2.92 -9.46 14.51
N LYS A 206 4.09 -9.01 14.94
CA LYS A 206 4.28 -8.51 16.31
C LYS A 206 3.43 -7.25 16.55
N VAL A 207 3.34 -6.33 15.59
CA VAL A 207 2.43 -5.16 15.69
C VAL A 207 0.98 -5.61 15.79
N ALA A 208 0.55 -6.55 14.95
CA ALA A 208 -0.79 -7.13 15.02
C ALA A 208 -1.10 -7.78 16.38
N MET A 209 -0.11 -8.41 17.02
CA MET A 209 -0.24 -8.98 18.36
C MET A 209 -0.33 -7.95 19.50
N VAL A 210 0.13 -6.71 19.27
CA VAL A 210 -0.09 -5.59 20.21
C VAL A 210 -1.49 -5.02 20.03
N ASP A 211 -1.89 -4.78 18.78
CA ASP A 211 -3.15 -4.12 18.46
C ASP A 211 -4.36 -4.99 18.77
N PHE A 212 -4.18 -6.29 18.59
CA PHE A 212 -5.09 -7.30 19.05
C PHE A 212 -4.30 -8.12 20.07
N PRO A 213 -4.60 -8.13 21.37
CA PRO A 213 -3.92 -9.00 22.36
C PRO A 213 -4.71 -10.28 22.72
N ASP A 214 -6.03 -10.28 22.56
CA ASP A 214 -6.95 -11.33 23.01
C ASP A 214 -8.12 -11.52 22.03
N PRO A 215 -9.00 -12.53 22.20
CA PRO A 215 -10.10 -12.78 21.27
C PRO A 215 -11.14 -11.64 21.27
N ALA A 216 -11.36 -10.99 22.41
CA ALA A 216 -12.34 -9.90 22.53
C ALA A 216 -11.94 -8.67 21.70
N SER A 217 -10.64 -8.39 21.60
CA SER A 217 -10.10 -7.31 20.75
C SER A 217 -10.41 -7.47 19.25
N CYS A 218 -10.73 -8.69 18.81
CA CYS A 218 -11.05 -9.03 17.42
C CYS A 218 -12.56 -9.09 17.15
N LEU A 219 -13.40 -8.90 18.17
CA LEU A 219 -14.85 -8.97 18.05
C LEU A 219 -15.47 -7.59 17.85
N ARG A 220 -16.62 -7.57 17.18
CA ARG A 220 -17.45 -6.38 17.12
C ARG A 220 -17.87 -5.96 18.53
N LYS A 221 -17.91 -4.64 18.74
CA LYS A 221 -18.43 -4.05 19.98
C LYS A 221 -19.85 -4.54 20.21
N ALA A 222 -20.08 -5.13 21.38
CA ALA A 222 -21.41 -5.52 21.85
C ALA A 222 -21.76 -4.76 23.13
N GLU A 223 -23.03 -4.79 23.50
CA GLU A 223 -23.53 -4.19 24.73
C GLU A 223 -23.10 -4.96 25.99
N THR A 224 -22.69 -6.22 25.85
CA THR A 224 -22.20 -7.07 26.94
C THR A 224 -20.82 -7.66 26.65
N ASP A 225 -19.97 -7.72 27.68
CA ASP A 225 -18.59 -8.19 27.60
C ASP A 225 -18.45 -9.73 27.67
N GLU A 226 -19.56 -10.47 27.76
CA GLU A 226 -19.51 -11.94 27.85
C GLU A 226 -19.07 -12.59 26.52
N LEU A 227 -18.03 -13.42 26.61
CA LEU A 227 -17.44 -14.13 25.48
C LEU A 227 -18.14 -15.49 25.30
N THR A 228 -19.29 -15.50 24.63
CA THR A 228 -20.00 -16.75 24.32
C THR A 228 -19.43 -17.44 23.07
N VAL A 229 -19.71 -18.74 22.91
CA VAL A 229 -19.25 -19.54 21.75
C VAL A 229 -19.78 -19.00 20.42
N ASP A 230 -20.98 -18.41 20.42
CA ASP A 230 -21.55 -17.78 19.24
C ASP A 230 -20.96 -16.39 18.95
N ARG A 231 -20.61 -15.62 20.00
CA ARG A 231 -19.90 -14.33 19.86
C ARG A 231 -18.57 -14.47 19.11
N LEU A 232 -17.88 -15.59 19.25
CA LEU A 232 -16.63 -15.86 18.52
C LEU A 232 -16.78 -15.83 16.98
N LYS A 233 -18.02 -15.89 16.45
CA LYS A 233 -18.34 -15.73 15.02
C LYS A 233 -18.48 -14.25 14.60
N GLU A 234 -18.44 -13.29 15.52
CA GLU A 234 -18.66 -11.86 15.24
C GLU A 234 -17.35 -11.11 15.03
N MET A 235 -16.47 -11.63 14.17
CA MET A 235 -15.19 -10.98 13.86
C MET A 235 -15.40 -9.58 13.28
N ASP A 236 -14.72 -8.59 13.85
CA ASP A 236 -14.76 -7.22 13.35
C ASP A 236 -13.81 -7.04 12.17
N TRP A 237 -14.29 -7.31 10.96
CA TRP A 237 -13.51 -7.09 9.75
C TRP A 237 -13.16 -5.60 9.50
N ASP A 238 -13.89 -4.65 10.10
CA ASP A 238 -13.68 -3.21 9.87
C ASP A 238 -12.52 -2.64 10.71
N SER A 239 -12.10 -3.36 11.75
CA SER A 239 -10.91 -3.03 12.53
C SER A 239 -9.63 -3.55 11.91
N ILE A 240 -9.69 -4.42 10.89
CA ILE A 240 -8.55 -5.11 10.29
C ILE A 240 -8.03 -4.37 9.06
N ASP A 241 -6.75 -4.01 9.08
CA ASP A 241 -6.11 -3.20 8.04
C ASP A 241 -5.17 -4.02 7.10
N ASN A 242 -4.73 -5.21 7.51
CA ASN A 242 -3.83 -6.07 6.72
C ASN A 242 -4.02 -7.58 7.03
N ASP A 243 -3.32 -8.44 6.28
CA ASP A 243 -3.41 -9.90 6.42
C ASP A 243 -2.73 -10.42 7.67
N GLU A 244 -1.72 -9.75 8.21
CA GLU A 244 -1.13 -10.13 9.48
C GLU A 244 -2.11 -9.96 10.65
N GLU A 245 -2.81 -8.83 10.71
CA GLU A 245 -3.90 -8.59 11.67
C GLU A 245 -5.04 -9.59 11.50
N ALA A 246 -5.44 -9.86 10.25
CA ALA A 246 -6.45 -10.88 9.97
C ALA A 246 -6.00 -12.26 10.49
N ASN A 247 -4.76 -12.66 10.22
CA ASN A 247 -4.24 -13.96 10.65
C ASN A 247 -4.18 -14.07 12.19
N VAL A 248 -3.76 -13.01 12.88
CA VAL A 248 -3.74 -12.96 14.35
C VAL A 248 -5.16 -13.08 14.90
N CYS A 249 -6.11 -12.31 14.40
CA CYS A 249 -7.48 -12.35 14.89
C CYS A 249 -8.17 -13.68 14.59
N MET A 250 -8.04 -14.20 13.38
CA MET A 250 -8.57 -15.53 13.04
C MET A 250 -7.94 -16.61 13.91
N PHE A 251 -6.64 -16.55 14.16
CA PHE A 251 -5.97 -17.50 15.06
C PHE A 251 -6.56 -17.45 16.48
N ARG A 252 -6.81 -16.25 17.01
CA ARG A 252 -7.38 -16.13 18.35
C ARG A 252 -8.81 -16.63 18.44
N LEU A 253 -9.67 -16.20 17.52
CA LEU A 253 -11.07 -16.59 17.52
C LEU A 253 -11.25 -18.08 17.28
N LEU A 254 -10.56 -18.65 16.27
CA LEU A 254 -10.60 -20.09 16.01
C LEU A 254 -9.96 -20.88 17.16
N GLY A 255 -8.82 -20.43 17.68
CA GLY A 255 -8.11 -21.10 18.76
C GLY A 255 -8.91 -21.12 20.08
N SER A 256 -9.78 -20.14 20.30
CA SER A 256 -10.67 -20.08 21.47
C SER A 256 -11.75 -21.17 21.51
N TYR A 257 -12.10 -21.78 20.38
CA TYR A 257 -13.04 -22.92 20.37
C TYR A 257 -12.42 -24.20 20.96
N GLY A 258 -11.09 -24.33 20.92
CA GLY A 258 -10.38 -25.52 21.43
C GLY A 258 -10.64 -26.82 20.69
N ASP A 259 -11.35 -26.80 19.55
CA ASP A 259 -11.66 -27.99 18.76
C ASP A 259 -11.92 -27.66 17.28
N VAL A 260 -11.36 -28.48 16.38
CA VAL A 260 -11.48 -28.36 14.93
C VAL A 260 -12.93 -28.48 14.42
N SER A 261 -13.81 -29.13 15.16
CA SER A 261 -15.24 -29.31 14.81
C SER A 261 -15.96 -27.99 14.53
N TYR A 262 -15.55 -26.91 15.20
CA TYR A 262 -16.15 -25.58 15.04
C TYR A 262 -15.62 -24.79 13.85
N ALA A 263 -14.48 -25.18 13.27
CA ALA A 263 -13.79 -24.38 12.25
C ALA A 263 -14.64 -24.14 11.00
N THR A 264 -15.37 -25.16 10.54
CA THR A 264 -16.23 -25.04 9.34
C THR A 264 -17.37 -24.07 9.55
N ASP A 265 -18.05 -24.16 10.69
CA ASP A 265 -19.18 -23.29 10.99
C ASP A 265 -18.72 -21.85 11.20
N TRP A 266 -17.54 -21.66 11.80
CA TRP A 266 -16.91 -20.36 11.91
C TRP A 266 -16.60 -19.75 10.52
N PHE A 267 -15.97 -20.51 9.62
CA PHE A 267 -15.68 -20.05 8.26
C PHE A 267 -16.96 -19.69 7.49
N LYS A 268 -18.01 -20.51 7.60
CA LYS A 268 -19.30 -20.24 6.99
C LYS A 268 -19.95 -18.98 7.55
N ALA A 269 -19.88 -18.75 8.86
CA ALA A 269 -20.39 -17.53 9.50
C ALA A 269 -19.65 -16.28 8.99
N GLN A 270 -18.35 -16.41 8.68
CA GLN A 270 -17.60 -15.34 8.04
C GLN A 270 -17.90 -15.18 6.53
N GLY A 271 -18.74 -16.03 5.94
CA GLY A 271 -19.10 -16.00 4.52
C GLY A 271 -18.10 -16.68 3.58
N PHE A 272 -17.22 -17.55 4.11
CA PHE A 272 -16.37 -18.43 3.30
C PHE A 272 -17.14 -19.66 2.86
N ASP A 273 -16.83 -20.12 1.67
CA ASP A 273 -17.26 -21.39 1.12
C ASP A 273 -16.22 -22.44 1.52
N VAL A 274 -16.64 -23.47 2.26
CA VAL A 274 -15.74 -24.55 2.73
C VAL A 274 -16.02 -25.79 1.89
N PRO A 275 -15.08 -26.24 1.03
CA PRO A 275 -15.28 -27.47 0.27
C PRO A 275 -15.35 -28.68 1.20
N ASN A 276 -16.20 -29.66 0.88
CA ASN A 276 -16.40 -30.85 1.71
C ASN A 276 -15.10 -31.60 2.03
N ALA A 277 -14.14 -31.63 1.09
CA ALA A 277 -12.84 -32.30 1.22
C ALA A 277 -11.84 -31.57 2.16
N PHE A 278 -12.17 -30.36 2.61
CA PHE A 278 -11.35 -29.54 3.51
C PHE A 278 -12.18 -29.00 4.68
N SER A 279 -13.24 -29.72 5.07
CA SER A 279 -14.15 -29.33 6.15
C SER A 279 -13.75 -29.98 7.47
N SER A 280 -14.33 -29.54 8.58
CA SER A 280 -14.12 -30.11 9.91
C SER A 280 -14.58 -31.56 10.00
N ALA A 281 -15.56 -31.96 9.19
CA ALA A 281 -16.03 -33.34 9.10
C ALA A 281 -15.06 -34.24 8.33
N ARG A 282 -14.28 -33.67 7.40
CA ARG A 282 -13.28 -34.36 6.58
C ARG A 282 -12.08 -33.44 6.36
N PRO A 283 -11.28 -33.18 7.41
CA PRO A 283 -10.16 -32.27 7.30
C PRO A 283 -9.06 -32.92 6.45
N TYR A 284 -8.29 -32.10 5.76
CA TYR A 284 -7.13 -32.60 5.03
C TYR A 284 -6.05 -33.02 6.03
N ILE A 285 -5.65 -34.28 6.00
CA ILE A 285 -4.62 -34.82 6.89
C ILE A 285 -3.26 -34.65 6.24
N GLY A 286 -2.39 -33.85 6.86
CA GLY A 286 -1.00 -33.68 6.44
C GLY A 286 -0.18 -34.94 6.65
N SER A 287 0.98 -35.04 6.01
CA SER A 287 1.93 -36.15 6.22
C SER A 287 2.44 -36.25 7.65
N ASP A 288 2.43 -35.14 8.38
CA ASP A 288 2.77 -35.04 9.80
C ASP A 288 1.58 -35.33 10.72
N GLY A 289 0.42 -35.73 10.17
CA GLY A 289 -0.82 -36.02 10.89
C GLY A 289 -1.62 -34.78 11.31
N THR A 290 -1.18 -33.57 10.97
CA THR A 290 -1.94 -32.34 11.27
C THR A 290 -3.24 -32.28 10.47
N GLN A 291 -4.26 -31.66 11.03
CA GLN A 291 -5.58 -31.55 10.40
C GLN A 291 -5.77 -30.15 9.84
N ARG A 292 -6.07 -30.01 8.54
CA ARG A 292 -6.25 -28.72 7.88
C ARG A 292 -7.69 -28.53 7.42
N VAL A 293 -8.27 -27.39 7.79
CA VAL A 293 -9.57 -26.89 7.32
C VAL A 293 -9.34 -25.66 6.47
N VAL A 294 -9.98 -25.58 5.30
CA VAL A 294 -9.75 -24.51 4.32
C VAL A 294 -11.06 -23.77 4.02
N GLY A 295 -11.09 -22.47 4.28
CA GLY A 295 -12.16 -21.58 3.84
C GLY A 295 -11.76 -20.86 2.55
N MET A 296 -12.62 -20.89 1.54
CA MET A 296 -12.44 -20.15 0.28
C MET A 296 -13.40 -18.96 0.21
N TYR A 297 -12.94 -17.82 -0.26
CA TYR A 297 -13.73 -16.61 -0.34
C TYR A 297 -13.53 -15.91 -1.68
N SER A 298 -14.65 -15.66 -2.37
CA SER A 298 -14.62 -14.98 -3.67
C SER A 298 -14.64 -13.46 -3.48
N ILE A 299 -13.46 -12.84 -3.53
CA ILE A 299 -13.32 -11.37 -3.55
C ILE A 299 -14.07 -10.78 -4.75
N ARG A 300 -14.03 -11.46 -5.91
CA ARG A 300 -14.73 -11.01 -7.12
C ARG A 300 -16.25 -10.89 -6.94
N LYS A 301 -16.87 -11.81 -6.19
CA LYS A 301 -18.32 -11.84 -5.97
C LYS A 301 -18.77 -10.99 -4.77
N LYS A 302 -18.02 -11.05 -3.67
CA LYS A 302 -18.44 -10.51 -2.37
C LYS A 302 -17.67 -9.22 -1.96
N GLY A 303 -16.65 -8.82 -2.71
CA GLY A 303 -15.74 -7.73 -2.36
C GLY A 303 -14.66 -8.15 -1.35
N PRO A 304 -13.57 -7.39 -1.16
CA PRO A 304 -12.51 -7.74 -0.22
C PRO A 304 -13.01 -7.70 1.23
N LYS A 305 -12.53 -8.63 2.08
CA LYS A 305 -12.83 -8.65 3.51
C LYS A 305 -12.09 -7.55 4.29
N PHE A 306 -10.86 -7.28 3.88
CA PHE A 306 -10.00 -6.24 4.43
C PHE A 306 -8.95 -5.83 3.39
N PRO A 307 -8.40 -4.62 3.48
CA PRO A 307 -8.84 -3.50 4.30
C PRO A 307 -9.92 -2.68 3.60
N THR A 308 -10.80 -2.15 4.42
CA THR A 308 -11.89 -1.26 4.03
C THR A 308 -11.48 0.22 4.14
N LYS A 309 -10.31 0.54 4.70
CA LYS A 309 -9.82 1.92 4.90
C LYS A 309 -8.87 2.39 3.79
N GLY A 310 -9.03 3.65 3.40
CA GLY A 310 -8.24 4.31 2.36
C GLY A 310 -8.92 4.34 0.98
N PHE A 311 -9.04 5.54 0.40
CA PHE A 311 -9.59 5.76 -0.95
C PHE A 311 -8.86 4.93 -2.01
N VAL A 312 -7.54 4.78 -1.86
CA VAL A 312 -6.69 4.03 -2.78
C VAL A 312 -7.11 2.54 -2.80
N ARG A 313 -7.14 1.84 -1.66
CA ARG A 313 -7.45 0.39 -1.64
C ARG A 313 -8.92 0.08 -1.99
N ARG A 314 -9.85 1.01 -1.74
CA ARG A 314 -11.25 0.94 -2.23
C ARG A 314 -11.39 1.19 -3.74
N ALA A 315 -10.59 2.10 -4.31
CA ALA A 315 -10.57 2.37 -5.74
C ALA A 315 -9.97 1.21 -6.53
N PHE A 316 -8.96 0.53 -5.97
CA PHE A 316 -8.39 -0.70 -6.51
C PHE A 316 -9.09 -1.95 -5.93
N LYS A 317 -10.36 -2.16 -6.32
CA LYS A 317 -11.06 -3.48 -6.20
C LYS A 317 -10.31 -4.67 -6.85
N SER A 318 -9.07 -4.46 -7.29
CA SER A 318 -8.26 -5.33 -8.11
C SER A 318 -6.94 -5.60 -7.39
N ILE A 319 -6.68 -6.87 -7.08
CA ILE A 319 -5.56 -7.64 -7.65
C ILE A 319 -5.77 -9.15 -7.35
N PRO A 320 -6.32 -9.59 -6.19
CA PRO A 320 -6.72 -10.98 -6.01
C PRO A 320 -8.23 -11.20 -6.24
N TYR A 321 -8.59 -12.24 -6.99
CA TYR A 321 -9.99 -12.62 -7.26
C TYR A 321 -10.55 -13.58 -6.20
N GLY A 322 -9.67 -14.22 -5.44
CA GLY A 322 -10.00 -15.15 -4.38
C GLY A 322 -9.06 -15.00 -3.18
N MET A 323 -9.59 -15.33 -2.01
CA MET A 323 -8.87 -15.44 -0.75
C MET A 323 -9.09 -16.85 -0.22
N SER A 324 -8.05 -17.55 0.22
CA SER A 324 -8.17 -18.81 0.94
C SER A 324 -7.56 -18.65 2.32
N VAL A 325 -8.18 -19.26 3.32
CA VAL A 325 -7.65 -19.28 4.69
C VAL A 325 -7.47 -20.73 5.10
N ASP A 326 -6.24 -21.06 5.44
CA ASP A 326 -5.85 -22.38 5.93
C ASP A 326 -5.73 -22.31 7.46
N ALA A 327 -6.59 -23.03 8.17
CA ALA A 327 -6.48 -23.25 9.60
C ALA A 327 -5.94 -24.67 9.84
N THR A 328 -4.74 -24.77 10.42
CA THR A 328 -4.09 -26.07 10.68
C THR A 328 -4.09 -26.36 12.18
N TRP A 329 -4.57 -27.55 12.53
CA TRP A 329 -4.77 -28.04 13.87
C TRP A 329 -3.84 -29.22 14.17
N SER A 330 -3.64 -29.50 15.45
CA SER A 330 -2.92 -30.66 15.95
C SER A 330 -3.56 -31.98 15.52
N LYS A 331 -2.82 -33.09 15.68
CA LYS A 331 -3.27 -34.44 15.31
C LYS A 331 -4.59 -34.84 15.96
N ASP A 332 -4.78 -34.43 17.21
CA ASP A 332 -5.98 -34.66 18.01
C ASP A 332 -7.10 -33.65 17.75
N GLY A 333 -6.87 -32.63 16.91
CA GLY A 333 -7.86 -31.61 16.56
C GLY A 333 -8.12 -30.57 17.66
N LYS A 334 -7.42 -30.63 18.80
CA LYS A 334 -7.70 -29.80 19.98
C LYS A 334 -6.92 -28.49 20.04
N GLN A 335 -5.81 -28.38 19.31
CA GLN A 335 -4.96 -27.20 19.34
C GLN A 335 -4.78 -26.62 17.94
N LEU A 336 -5.14 -25.35 17.78
CA LEU A 336 -4.82 -24.61 16.56
C LEU A 336 -3.30 -24.31 16.54
N LEU A 337 -2.65 -24.71 15.46
CA LEU A 337 -1.20 -24.58 15.29
C LEU A 337 -0.81 -23.30 14.55
N TRP A 338 -1.56 -22.93 13.50
CA TRP A 338 -1.36 -21.69 12.76
C TRP A 338 -2.55 -21.42 11.83
N VAL A 339 -2.70 -20.15 11.44
CA VAL A 339 -3.64 -19.70 10.40
C VAL A 339 -2.86 -18.95 9.33
N LYS A 340 -3.21 -19.19 8.06
CA LYS A 340 -2.61 -18.49 6.93
C LYS A 340 -3.67 -18.05 5.92
N THR A 341 -3.67 -16.76 5.63
CA THR A 341 -4.37 -16.22 4.46
C THR A 341 -3.48 -16.31 3.23
N SER A 342 -4.03 -16.80 2.12
CA SER A 342 -3.41 -16.80 0.81
C SER A 342 -4.36 -16.13 -0.19
N TYR A 343 -3.77 -15.52 -1.22
CA TYR A 343 -4.52 -14.82 -2.25
C TYR A 343 -4.30 -15.47 -3.61
N SER A 344 -5.38 -15.62 -4.37
CA SER A 344 -5.32 -16.05 -5.76
C SER A 344 -5.35 -14.81 -6.65
N THR A 345 -4.23 -14.55 -7.32
CA THR A 345 -4.08 -13.55 -8.37
C THR A 345 -4.05 -14.23 -9.74
N LEU A 346 -4.44 -13.53 -10.80
CA LEU A 346 -4.31 -14.01 -12.18
C LEU A 346 -2.87 -13.83 -12.67
#